data_AF-A0A1M7DZZ0-F1
#
_entry.id   AF-A0A1M7DZZ0-F1
#
_cell.length_a   1.000
_cell.length_b   1.000
_cell.length_c   1.000
_cell.angle_alpha   90.00
_cell.angle_beta   90.00
_cell.angle_gamma   90.00
#
_symmetry.space_group_name_H-M   'P 1'
#
loop_
_entity.id
_entity.type
_entity.pdbx_description
1 polymer ?
#
loop_
_entity_poly.entity_id
_entity_poly.type
_entity_poly.pdbx_seq_one_letter_code
_entity_poly.pdbx_strand_id
1 'polypeptide(L)'
;MISSDLNEKIIYKFYHTGINNYKVDFYSVHQSDSTKLFEHFITDAIFSSTPYKISQNEHEVIIRNQLFSKEKKLITQNGKSIILTNR
;
A
#
# COMPACT_ATOMS: atom_id res chain seq x y z
N MET A 1 27.68 -13.43 -8.28
CA MET A 1 26.60 -13.39 -7.26
C MET A 1 25.66 -12.27 -7.64
N ILE A 2 24.52 -12.57 -8.26
CA ILE A 2 23.45 -11.59 -8.44
C ILE A 2 22.60 -11.74 -7.19
N SER A 3 22.84 -10.88 -6.20
CA SER A 3 22.01 -10.79 -5.01
C SER A 3 20.68 -10.16 -5.44
N SER A 4 19.67 -10.99 -5.65
CA SER A 4 18.28 -10.55 -5.75
C SER A 4 17.84 -10.12 -4.36
N ASP A 5 18.18 -8.89 -3.98
CA ASP A 5 17.74 -8.30 -2.73
C ASP A 5 16.22 -8.06 -2.82
N LEU A 6 15.47 -9.10 -2.42
CA LEU A 6 14.01 -9.21 -2.35
C LEU A 6 13.37 -8.29 -1.27
N ASN A 7 14.14 -7.33 -0.75
CA ASN A 7 13.77 -6.49 0.39
C ASN A 7 12.79 -5.34 0.03
N GLU A 8 11.94 -5.54 -0.98
CA GLU A 8 10.86 -4.61 -1.29
C GLU A 8 9.78 -4.69 -0.20
N LYS A 9 9.64 -3.62 0.59
CA LYS A 9 8.67 -3.50 1.68
C LYS A 9 7.56 -2.53 1.30
N ILE A 10 6.32 -2.89 1.60
CA ILE A 10 5.20 -1.96 1.49
C ILE A 10 5.01 -1.23 2.81
N ILE A 11 5.01 0.09 2.74
CA ILE A 11 4.65 0.97 3.86
C ILE A 11 3.46 1.84 3.46
N TYR A 12 2.73 2.33 4.44
CA TYR A 12 1.71 3.35 4.23
C TYR A 12 1.86 4.46 5.26
N LYS A 13 1.58 5.69 4.83
CA LYS A 13 1.71 6.89 5.65
C LYS A 13 0.39 7.62 5.68
N PHE A 14 0.00 8.07 6.88
CA PHE A 14 -1.17 8.89 7.10
C PHE A 14 -0.75 10.36 7.17
N TYR A 15 -1.49 11.21 6.47
CA TYR A 15 -1.32 12.65 6.51
C TYR A 15 -2.65 13.27 6.90
N HIS A 16 -2.67 14.03 8.00
CA HIS A 16 -3.86 14.77 8.40
C HIS A 16 -4.09 15.91 7.41
N THR A 17 -5.27 15.97 6.80
CA THR A 17 -5.61 16.96 5.76
C THR A 17 -6.68 17.96 6.18
N GLY A 18 -7.25 17.82 7.37
CA GLY A 18 -8.30 18.67 7.90
C GLY A 18 -9.09 17.96 8.99
N ILE A 19 -10.09 18.60 9.58
CA ILE A 19 -10.89 18.04 10.69
C ILE A 19 -11.39 16.65 10.32
N ASN A 20 -10.97 15.65 11.08
CA ASN A 20 -11.34 14.23 10.96
C ASN A 20 -11.04 13.57 9.60
N ASN A 21 -10.13 14.14 8.80
CA ASN A 21 -9.79 13.64 7.47
C ASN A 21 -8.30 13.39 7.32
N TYR A 22 -7.98 12.25 6.71
CA TYR A 22 -6.61 11.83 6.45
C TYR A 22 -6.45 11.40 5.00
N LYS A 23 -5.29 11.68 4.44
CA LYS A 23 -4.81 11.05 3.21
C LYS A 23 -3.91 9.88 3.57
N VAL A 24 -4.10 8.75 2.90
CA VAL A 24 -3.23 7.59 3.01
C VAL A 24 -2.50 7.42 1.69
N ASP A 25 -1.17 7.42 1.76
CA ASP A 25 -0.33 7.07 0.62
C ASP A 25 0.37 5.74 0.89
N PHE A 26 0.27 4.80 -0.04
CA PHE A 26 1.02 3.54 -0.06
C PHE A 26 2.31 3.72 -0.84
N TYR A 27 3.40 3.17 -0.33
CA TYR A 27 4.70 3.20 -0.96
C TYR A 27 5.28 1.79 -1.02
N SER A 28 5.93 1.49 -2.14
CA SER A 28 6.91 0.42 -2.20
C SER A 28 8.29 1.00 -1.90
N VAL A 29 9.02 0.40 -0.98
CA VAL A 29 10.36 0.82 -0.57
C VAL A 29 11.35 -0.29 -0.90
N HIS A 30 12.36 0.03 -1.69
CA HIS A 30 13.46 -0.87 -2.04
C HIS A 30 14.78 -0.16 -1.76
N GLN A 31 15.57 -0.70 -0.82
CA GLN A 31 16.87 -0.19 -0.39
C GLN A 31 16.91 1.33 -0.13
N SER A 32 17.25 2.14 -1.13
CA SER A 32 17.38 3.60 -1.07
C SER A 32 16.18 4.37 -1.65
N ASP A 33 15.28 3.69 -2.35
CA ASP A 33 14.22 4.33 -3.12
C ASP A 33 12.83 3.98 -2.60
N SER A 34 11.90 4.91 -2.80
CA SER A 34 10.48 4.70 -2.52
C SER A 34 9.62 5.16 -3.70
N THR A 35 8.76 4.27 -4.18
CA THR A 35 7.78 4.57 -5.23
C THR A 35 6.38 4.64 -4.64
N LYS A 36 5.67 5.74 -4.88
CA LYS A 36 4.25 5.87 -4.50
C LYS A 36 3.40 4.94 -5.36
N LEU A 37 2.52 4.18 -4.72
CA LEU A 37 1.68 3.15 -5.35
C LEU A 37 0.25 3.62 -5.53
N PHE A 38 -0.41 3.90 -4.40
CA PHE A 38 -1.81 4.28 -4.35
C PHE A 38 -1.99 5.42 -3.35
N GLU A 39 -2.97 6.27 -3.62
CA GLU A 39 -3.51 7.19 -2.62
C GLU A 39 -5.01 7.12 -2.55
N HIS A 40 -5.51 7.44 -1.36
CA HIS A 40 -6.92 7.72 -1.11
C HIS A 40 -7.11 8.46 0.20
N PHE A 41 -8.30 9.01 0.38
CA PHE A 41 -8.71 9.71 1.60
C PHE A 41 -9.53 8.79 2.50
N ILE A 42 -9.37 8.95 3.80
CA ILE A 42 -10.12 8.27 4.86
C ILE A 42 -10.56 9.26 5.93
N THR A 43 -11.55 8.86 6.73
CA THR A 43 -11.98 9.62 7.91
C THR A 43 -11.34 9.08 9.19
N ASP A 44 -11.41 9.84 10.28
CA ASP A 44 -10.89 9.45 11.60
C ASP A 44 -11.48 8.13 12.13
N ALA A 45 -12.78 7.89 11.90
CA ALA A 45 -13.45 6.63 12.26
C ALA A 45 -12.85 5.40 11.55
N ILE A 46 -12.34 5.58 10.33
CA ILE A 46 -11.65 4.54 9.57
C ILE A 46 -10.20 4.38 10.03
N PHE A 47 -9.54 5.46 10.41
CA PHE A 47 -8.16 5.41 10.91
C PHE A 47 -8.05 4.53 12.17
N SER A 48 -9.03 4.62 13.09
CA SER A 48 -9.04 3.85 14.34
C SER A 48 -9.31 2.35 14.19
N SER A 49 -9.70 1.85 13.01
CA SER A 49 -10.17 0.46 12.82
C SER A 49 -9.16 -0.50 12.22
N THR A 50 -7.87 -0.13 12.09
CA THR A 50 -6.84 -0.91 11.37
C THR A 50 -7.32 -1.34 9.97
N PRO A 51 -7.58 -0.38 9.07
CA PRO A 51 -8.38 -0.61 7.87
C PRO A 51 -7.70 -1.46 6.78
N TYR A 52 -6.42 -1.85 6.97
CA TYR A 52 -5.63 -2.56 5.98
C TYR A 52 -5.02 -3.85 6.53
N LYS A 53 -5.08 -4.92 5.74
CA LYS A 53 -4.30 -6.15 5.95
C LYS A 53 -3.40 -6.36 4.74
N ILE A 54 -2.10 -6.47 4.98
CA ILE A 54 -1.10 -6.63 3.93
C ILE A 54 -0.59 -8.08 3.97
N SER A 55 -0.68 -8.77 2.84
CA SER A 55 -0.07 -10.08 2.63
C SER A 55 0.86 -10.00 1.42
N GLN A 56 2.06 -10.55 1.52
CA GLN A 56 3.07 -10.50 0.46
C GLN A 56 3.70 -11.87 0.21
N ASN A 57 4.03 -12.12 -1.05
CA ASN A 57 4.91 -13.19 -1.49
C ASN A 57 5.98 -12.61 -2.44
N GLU A 58 6.78 -13.47 -3.07
CA GLU A 58 7.89 -13.06 -3.94
C GLU A 58 7.43 -12.26 -5.18
N HIS A 59 6.24 -12.53 -5.71
CA HIS A 59 5.75 -11.93 -6.95
C HIS A 59 4.58 -10.97 -6.77
N GLU A 60 3.91 -11.00 -5.61
CA GLU A 60 2.68 -10.28 -5.37
C GLU A 60 2.59 -9.68 -3.97
N VAL A 61 2.01 -8.48 -3.88
CA VAL A 61 1.52 -7.88 -2.66
C VAL A 61 0.03 -7.63 -2.76
N ILE A 62 -0.73 -8.14 -1.81
CA ILE A 62 -2.16 -7.88 -1.66
C ILE A 62 -2.37 -6.98 -0.45
N ILE A 63 -2.89 -5.79 -0.70
CA ILE A 63 -3.35 -4.84 0.31
C ILE A 63 -4.88 -4.98 0.36
N ARG A 64 -5.38 -5.68 1.37
CA ARG A 64 -6.82 -5.76 1.62
C ARG A 64 -7.25 -4.54 2.38
N ASN A 65 -8.30 -3.88 1.92
CA ASN A 65 -8.91 -2.72 2.55
C ASN A 65 -10.41 -2.95 2.73
N GLN A 66 -10.99 -2.40 3.79
CA GLN A 66 -12.45 -2.50 4.03
C GLN A 66 -13.22 -1.28 3.49
N LEU A 67 -12.58 -0.42 2.69
CA LEU A 67 -13.02 0.96 2.47
C LEU A 67 -13.69 1.16 1.13
N PHE A 68 -13.18 0.51 0.08
CA PHE A 68 -13.70 0.64 -1.27
C PHE A 68 -13.67 -0.70 -1.99
N SER A 69 -14.77 -1.00 -2.67
CA SER A 69 -14.97 -2.28 -3.35
C SER A 69 -14.22 -2.40 -4.68
N LYS A 70 -13.72 -1.28 -5.21
CA LYS A 70 -13.01 -1.26 -6.49
C LYS A 70 -11.57 -1.72 -6.32
N GLU A 71 -11.24 -2.84 -6.95
CA GLU A 71 -9.88 -3.34 -7.02
C GLU A 71 -8.98 -2.40 -7.85
N LYS A 72 -7.79 -2.11 -7.33
CA LYS A 72 -6.73 -1.41 -8.08
C LYS A 72 -5.53 -2.34 -8.21
N LYS A 73 -4.89 -2.34 -9.39
CA LYS A 73 -3.69 -3.13 -9.66
C LYS A 73 -2.59 -2.23 -10.18
N LEU A 74 -1.37 -2.51 -9.78
CA LEU A 74 -0.16 -1.86 -10.25
C LEU A 74 0.96 -2.90 -10.35
N ILE A 75 1.89 -2.73 -11.28
CA ILE A 75 3.09 -3.56 -11.38
C ILE A 75 4.28 -2.66 -11.10
N THR A 76 5.16 -3.05 -10.17
CA THR A 76 6.37 -2.30 -9.85
C THR A 76 7.39 -2.41 -10.98
N GLN A 77 8.40 -1.55 -10.99
CA GLN A 77 9.48 -1.61 -11.97
C GLN A 77 10.22 -2.96 -11.94
N ASN A 78 10.21 -3.65 -10.79
CA ASN A 78 10.81 -4.98 -10.62
C ASN A 78 9.86 -6.14 -11.00
N GLY A 79 8.70 -5.84 -11.59
CA GLY A 79 7.73 -6.85 -12.04
C GLY A 79 6.81 -7.40 -10.94
N LYS A 80 6.88 -6.86 -9.71
CA LYS A 80 6.02 -7.30 -8.60
C LYS A 80 4.60 -6.75 -8.78
N SER A 81 3.60 -7.63 -8.70
CA SER A 81 2.18 -7.23 -8.77
C SER A 81 1.71 -6.69 -7.42
N ILE A 82 1.03 -5.54 -7.42
CA ILE A 82 0.47 -4.94 -6.22
C ILE A 82 -1.02 -4.76 -6.45
N ILE A 83 -1.81 -5.42 -5.61
CA ILE A 83 -3.27 -5.46 -5.68
C ILE A 83 -3.85 -4.83 -4.43
N LEU A 84 -4.65 -3.79 -4.60
CA LEU A 84 -5.45 -3.18 -3.55
C LEU A 84 -6.90 -3.63 -3.74
N THR A 85 -7.42 -4.43 -2.81
CA THR A 85 -8.72 -5.10 -2.97
C THR A 85 -9.53 -5.09 -1.66
N ASN A 86 -10.84 -5.34 -1.75
CA ASN A 86 -11.74 -5.50 -0.60
C ASN A 86 -12.29 -6.94 -0.57
N ARG A 87 -11.46 -7.90 -0.98
CA ARG A 87 -11.74 -9.33 -1.01
C ARG A 87 -10.89 -10.06 0.03
#